data_AF-A0A2K0SWM5-F1
#
_entry.id   AF-A0A2K0SWM5-F1
#
_cell.length_a   1.000
_cell.length_b   1.000
_cell.length_c   1.000
_cell.angle_alpha   90.00
_cell.angle_beta   90.00
_cell.angle_gamma   90.00
#
_symmetry.space_group_name_H-M   'P 1'
#
loop_
_entity.id
_entity.type
_entity.pdbx_description
1 polymer ?
#
loop_
_entity_poly.entity_id
_entity_poly.type
_entity_poly.pdbx_seq_one_letter_code
_entity_poly.pdbx_strand_id
1 'polypeptide(L)'
;MGASMVSGITTSIILESVLLRRGADQLSWPMAVRTAMGMSMISMMAMEAAENIVDYHLTGGVVALGDPNFWMAAVLSIAAGYLVPLPYNYLRLKKYGKACH
;
A
#
# COMPACT_ATOMS: atom_id res chain seq x y z
N MET A 1 4.18 -11.03 10.43
CA MET A 1 3.14 -10.14 9.87
C MET A 1 3.15 -8.74 10.47
N GLY A 2 2.80 -8.53 11.75
CA GLY A 2 2.64 -7.16 12.30
C GLY A 2 3.83 -6.21 12.10
N ALA A 3 5.06 -6.67 12.34
CA ALA A 3 6.26 -5.85 12.13
C ALA A 3 6.48 -5.45 10.65
N SER A 4 6.18 -6.36 9.71
CA SER A 4 6.27 -6.09 8.27
C SER A 4 5.27 -5.01 7.87
N MET A 5 4.00 -5.15 8.26
CA MET A 5 2.97 -4.15 7.96
C MET A 5 3.31 -2.77 8.54
N VAL A 6 3.79 -2.71 9.79
CA VAL A 6 4.21 -1.43 10.40
C VAL A 6 5.35 -0.79 9.61
N SER A 7 6.34 -1.59 9.18
CA SER A 7 7.45 -1.08 8.37
C SER A 7 7.02 -0.59 6.99
N GLY A 8 6.12 -1.30 6.31
CA GLY A 8 5.60 -0.91 4.99
C GLY A 8 4.77 0.36 5.04
N ILE A 9 3.83 0.44 6.00
CA ILE A 9 3.00 1.63 6.23
C ILE A 9 3.86 2.84 6.63
N THR A 10 4.83 2.66 7.54
CA THR A 10 5.68 3.76 8.00
C THR A 10 6.52 4.30 6.84
N THR A 11 7.13 3.43 6.05
CA THR A 11 7.91 3.81 4.87
C THR A 11 7.04 4.54 3.85
N SER A 12 5.82 4.06 3.61
CA SER A 12 4.86 4.69 2.70
C SER A 12 4.48 6.09 3.15
N ILE A 13 4.11 6.27 4.43
CA ILE A 13 3.78 7.59 4.99
C ILE A 13 4.97 8.55 4.87
N ILE A 14 6.19 8.07 5.14
CA ILE A 14 7.41 8.89 5.00
C ILE A 14 7.59 9.32 3.54
N LEU A 15 7.49 8.38 2.60
CA LEU A 15 7.66 8.65 1.18
C LEU A 15 6.61 9.64 0.66
N GLU A 16 5.33 9.40 0.95
CA GLU A 16 4.22 10.28 0.58
C GLU A 16 4.39 11.67 1.21
N SER A 17 4.78 11.77 2.48
CA SER A 17 5.03 13.05 3.14
C SER A 17 6.16 13.84 2.48
N VAL A 18 7.24 13.14 2.07
CA VAL A 18 8.35 13.76 1.35
C VAL A 18 7.92 14.22 -0.04
N LEU A 19 7.13 13.41 -0.77
CA LEU A 19 6.60 13.76 -2.08
C LEU A 19 5.62 14.94 -2.02
N LEU A 20 4.74 14.99 -1.03
CA LEU A 20 3.81 16.10 -0.82
C LEU A 20 4.54 17.40 -0.44
N ARG A 21 5.66 17.28 0.28
CA ARG A 21 6.49 18.42 0.67
C ARG A 21 7.34 18.95 -0.48
N ARG A 22 8.01 18.07 -1.23
CA ARG A 22 9.00 18.45 -2.25
C ARG A 22 8.48 18.39 -3.69
N GLY A 23 7.34 17.75 -3.90
CA GLY A 23 6.68 17.61 -5.20
C GLY A 23 5.83 18.82 -5.57
N ALA A 24 4.76 18.58 -6.32
CA ALA A 24 3.93 19.65 -6.88
C ALA A 24 3.13 20.44 -5.83
N ASP A 25 2.70 19.78 -4.74
CA ASP A 25 1.81 20.38 -3.74
C ASP A 25 2.52 21.31 -2.74
N GLN A 26 3.85 21.19 -2.57
CA GLN A 26 4.70 22.03 -1.71
C GLN A 26 4.14 22.30 -0.30
N LEU A 27 3.49 21.29 0.30
CA LEU A 27 2.79 21.44 1.58
C LEU A 27 3.76 21.70 2.75
N SER A 28 3.30 22.34 3.83
CA SER A 28 4.07 22.42 5.08
C SER A 28 4.24 21.04 5.71
N TRP A 29 5.33 20.78 6.43
CA TRP A 29 5.58 19.46 7.05
C TRP A 29 4.39 18.90 7.86
N PRO A 30 3.73 19.68 8.74
CA PRO A 30 2.56 19.18 9.47
C PRO A 30 1.39 18.84 8.55
N MET A 31 1.20 19.62 7.48
CA MET A 31 0.11 19.41 6.53
C MET A 31 0.38 18.21 5.62
N ALA A 32 1.62 18.03 5.15
CA ALA A 32 2.04 16.89 4.33
C ALA A 32 1.81 15.56 5.06
N VAL A 33 2.24 15.46 6.32
CA VAL A 33 2.05 14.26 7.15
C VAL A 33 0.57 13.99 7.41
N ARG A 34 -0.22 15.03 7.72
CA ARG A 34 -1.67 14.90 7.92
C ARG A 34 -2.38 14.46 6.64
N THR A 35 -1.95 14.97 5.49
CA THR A 35 -2.50 14.60 4.18
C THR A 35 -2.12 13.16 3.82
N ALA A 36 -0.84 12.76 3.97
CA ALA A 36 -0.39 11.38 3.73
C ALA A 36 -1.23 10.37 4.56
N MET A 37 -1.38 10.62 5.86
CA MET A 37 -2.25 9.80 6.71
C MET A 37 -3.75 9.91 6.37
N GLY A 38 -4.21 11.03 5.79
CA GLY A 38 -5.63 11.28 5.53
C GLY A 38 -6.13 10.75 4.17
N MET A 39 -5.24 10.49 3.22
CA MET A 39 -5.65 10.14 1.85
C MET A 39 -6.12 8.69 1.71
N SER A 40 -5.40 7.74 2.33
CA SER A 40 -5.55 6.31 1.98
C SER A 40 -5.13 5.28 3.05
N MET A 41 -5.12 5.59 4.36
CA MET A 41 -4.64 4.65 5.39
C MET A 41 -5.36 3.28 5.40
N ILE A 42 -6.67 3.26 5.16
CA ILE A 42 -7.43 2.00 5.09
C ILE A 42 -6.98 1.16 3.91
N SER A 43 -6.76 1.79 2.76
CA SER A 43 -6.32 1.11 1.54
C SER A 43 -4.86 0.63 1.66
N MET A 44 -3.98 1.40 2.31
CA MET A 44 -2.62 0.96 2.62
C MET A 44 -2.62 -0.27 3.54
N MET A 45 -3.42 -0.27 4.61
CA MET A 45 -3.56 -1.44 5.47
C MET A 45 -4.11 -2.65 4.72
N ALA A 46 -5.10 -2.44 3.84
CA ALA A 46 -5.70 -3.52 3.05
C ALA A 46 -4.70 -4.12 2.04
N MET A 47 -3.89 -3.27 1.39
CA MET A 47 -2.82 -3.69 0.47
C MET A 47 -1.78 -4.53 1.20
N GLU A 48 -1.19 -3.99 2.27
CA GLU A 48 -0.15 -4.67 3.06
C GLU A 48 -0.65 -5.98 3.67
N ALA A 49 -1.91 -6.00 4.12
CA ALA A 49 -2.53 -7.22 4.63
C ALA A 49 -2.70 -8.27 3.52
N ALA A 50 -3.19 -7.87 2.35
CA ALA A 50 -3.38 -8.78 1.22
C ALA A 50 -2.04 -9.36 0.75
N GLU A 51 -1.02 -8.53 0.61
CA GLU A 51 0.34 -8.97 0.22
C GLU A 51 0.91 -9.97 1.23
N ASN A 52 0.86 -9.64 2.52
CA ASN A 52 1.34 -10.53 3.58
C ASN A 52 0.56 -11.86 3.63
N ILE A 53 -0.76 -11.83 3.43
CA ILE A 53 -1.60 -13.04 3.45
C ILE A 53 -1.29 -13.92 2.25
N VAL A 54 -1.23 -13.34 1.03
CA VAL A 54 -0.97 -14.09 -0.19
C VAL A 54 0.45 -14.64 -0.20
N ASP A 55 1.43 -13.83 0.20
CA ASP A 55 2.81 -14.29 0.32
C ASP A 55 2.92 -15.45 1.32
N TYR A 56 2.39 -15.28 2.53
CA TYR A 56 2.42 -16.34 3.54
C TYR A 56 1.71 -17.62 3.08
N HIS A 57 0.61 -17.49 2.33
CA HIS A 57 -0.13 -18.64 1.80
C HIS A 57 0.65 -19.39 0.71
N LEU A 58 1.42 -18.68 -0.13
CA LEU A 58 2.17 -19.26 -1.24
C LEU A 58 3.56 -19.76 -0.85
N THR A 59 4.25 -19.08 0.08
CA THR A 59 5.62 -19.40 0.50
C THR A 59 5.69 -20.15 1.83
N GLY A 60 4.59 -20.17 2.60
CA GLY A 60 4.58 -20.69 3.98
C GLY A 60 5.43 -19.88 4.95
N GLY A 61 5.88 -18.69 4.56
CA GLY A 61 6.83 -17.87 5.31
C GLY A 61 8.30 -18.28 5.12
N VAL A 62 8.61 -19.11 4.12
CA VAL A 62 9.98 -19.52 3.80
C VAL A 62 10.57 -18.58 2.74
N VAL A 63 11.72 -17.98 3.06
CA VAL A 63 12.46 -17.13 2.12
C VAL A 63 13.43 -17.99 1.31
N ALA A 64 13.09 -18.27 0.06
CA ALA A 64 13.87 -19.10 -0.85
C ALA A 64 14.27 -18.32 -2.11
N LEU A 65 15.25 -17.42 -1.98
CA LEU A 65 15.67 -16.51 -3.07
C LEU A 65 16.19 -17.22 -4.34
N GLY A 66 16.65 -18.46 -4.20
CA GLY A 66 17.12 -19.29 -5.31
C GLY A 66 16.02 -20.06 -6.04
N ASP A 67 14.78 -20.04 -5.54
CA ASP A 67 13.65 -20.75 -6.15
C ASP A 67 12.82 -19.79 -7.03
N PRO A 68 12.60 -20.10 -8.32
CA PRO A 68 11.69 -19.34 -9.17
C PRO A 68 10.26 -19.21 -8.61
N ASN A 69 9.79 -20.20 -7.84
CA ASN A 69 8.47 -20.17 -7.23
C ASN A 69 8.30 -19.02 -6.22
N PHE A 70 9.38 -18.67 -5.50
CA PHE A 70 9.38 -17.55 -4.56
C PHE A 70 9.13 -16.22 -5.28
N TRP A 71 9.78 -16.01 -6.42
CA TRP A 71 9.60 -14.81 -7.24
C TRP A 71 8.20 -14.74 -7.86
N MET A 72 7.65 -15.88 -8.28
CA MET A 72 6.27 -15.95 -8.77
C MET A 72 5.27 -15.63 -7.64
N ALA A 73 5.50 -16.16 -6.43
CA ALA A 73 4.69 -15.82 -5.25
C ALA A 73 4.75 -14.33 -4.92
N ALA A 74 5.94 -13.72 -5.01
CA ALA A 74 6.10 -12.28 -4.81
C ALA A 74 5.31 -11.44 -5.83
N VAL A 75 5.35 -11.81 -7.12
CA VAL A 75 4.57 -11.13 -8.16
C VAL A 75 3.06 -11.25 -7.90
N LEU A 76 2.59 -12.44 -7.52
CA LEU A 76 1.18 -12.67 -7.21
C LEU A 76 0.74 -11.91 -5.94
N SER A 77 1.60 -11.85 -4.93
CA SER A 77 1.39 -11.08 -3.71
C SER A 77 1.22 -9.59 -4.03
N ILE A 78 2.14 -9.00 -4.79
CA ILE A 78 2.06 -7.59 -5.25
C ILE A 78 0.77 -7.36 -6.05
N ALA A 79 0.42 -8.27 -6.96
CA ALA A 79 -0.81 -8.15 -7.74
C ALA A 79 -2.06 -8.16 -6.84
N ALA A 80 -2.10 -9.01 -5.81
CA ALA A 80 -3.18 -9.02 -4.83
C ALA A 80 -3.23 -7.72 -4.02
N GLY A 81 -2.09 -7.23 -3.56
CA GLY A 81 -1.96 -5.94 -2.88
C GLY A 81 -2.51 -4.78 -3.71
N TYR A 82 -2.21 -4.77 -5.01
CA TYR A 82 -2.73 -3.75 -5.93
C TYR A 82 -4.24 -3.86 -6.14
N LEU A 83 -4.77 -5.08 -6.31
CA LEU A 83 -6.17 -5.30 -6.68
C LEU A 83 -7.15 -5.12 -5.51
N VAL A 84 -6.78 -5.55 -4.30
CA VAL A 84 -7.66 -5.54 -3.12
C VAL A 84 -8.20 -4.16 -2.73
N PRO A 85 -7.43 -3.06 -2.71
CA PRO A 85 -7.94 -1.74 -2.34
C PRO A 85 -8.78 -1.07 -3.45
N LEU A 86 -8.74 -1.54 -4.70
CA LEU A 86 -9.41 -0.88 -5.83
C LEU A 86 -10.93 -0.79 -5.68
N PRO A 87 -11.68 -1.86 -5.31
CA PRO A 87 -13.13 -1.78 -5.15
C PRO A 87 -13.53 -0.76 -4.09
N TYR A 88 -12.80 -0.69 -2.97
CA TYR A 88 -13.05 0.30 -1.92
C TYR A 88 -12.83 1.73 -2.42
N ASN A 89 -11.68 1.98 -3.07
CA ASN A 89 -11.36 3.30 -3.62
C ASN A 89 -12.38 3.72 -4.71
N TYR A 90 -12.80 2.79 -5.57
CA TYR A 90 -13.81 3.04 -6.60
C TYR A 90 -15.18 3.41 -6.00
N LEU A 91 -15.68 2.62 -5.04
CA LEU A 91 -16.95 2.90 -4.37
C LEU A 91 -16.92 4.23 -3.61
N ARG A 92 -15.79 4.55 -2.98
CA ARG A 92 -15.59 5.84 -2.31
C ARG A 92 -15.69 7.00 -3.30
N LEU A 93 -14.95 6.94 -4.41
CA LEU A 93 -14.97 7.97 -5.46
C LEU A 93 -16.40 8.16 -6.02
N LYS A 94 -17.08 7.06 -6.34
CA LYS A 94 -18.48 7.07 -6.81
C LYS A 94 -19.43 7.72 -5.80
N LYS A 95 -19.27 7.41 -4.50
CA LYS A 95 -20.11 7.99 -3.43
C LYS A 95 -19.95 9.51 -3.30
N TYR A 96 -18.73 10.03 -3.47
CA TYR A 96 -18.46 11.46 -3.35
C TYR A 96 -18.60 12.22 -4.68
N GLY A 97 -19.05 11.57 -5.74
CA GLY A 97 -19.19 12.18 -7.06
C GLY A 97 -17.87 12.69 -7.63
N LYS A 98 -16.73 12.13 -7.19
CA LYS A 98 -15.40 12.50 -7.69
C LYS A 98 -14.97 11.46 -8.71
N ALA A 99 -14.70 11.89 -9.93
CA ALA A 99 -14.09 11.07 -10.97
C ALA A 99 -12.81 11.75 -11.45
N CYS A 100 -11.80 10.95 -11.77
CA CYS A 100 -10.62 11.42 -12.50
C CYS A 100 -10.89 11.39 -14.02
N HIS A 101 -12.06 11.89 -14.45
CA HIS A 101 -12.40 12.31 -15.82
C HIS A 101 -13.80 12.92 -15.82
#